data_AF-A0A085LSK5-F1
#
_entry.id   AF-A0A085LSK5-F1
#
_cell.length_a   1.000
_cell.length_b   1.000
_cell.length_c   1.000
_cell.angle_alpha   90.00
_cell.angle_beta   90.00
_cell.angle_gamma   90.00
#
_symmetry.space_group_name_H-M   'P 1'
#
loop_
_entity.id
_entity.type
_entity.pdbx_description
1 polymer ?
#
loop_
_entity_poly.entity_id
_entity_poly.type
_entity_poly.pdbx_seq_one_letter_code
_entity_poly.pdbx_strand_id
1 'polypeptide(L)'
;MFTLNIHPSSSSSSLQRKMQWFALFLIALGCSQLSTVRSEKCLTKTSTSYYYEYSKIQVERVHWKYEQKERTVAIGCVLDSGENLSFGQIYRSSYFVLRCDKINDTAVVLTPLKCILNGKELEKGQQVQHRWFVYTCLEQRGRIGLEITGCVSDTGFIAKIGDTFSRKSFLFMCVGRGDQVIHKAVGCIINKQEVDIHKSVNIGKFWYRCSRYGNGGVQTEVMGCVDSVGRRIDAGARYHDLGFLFHCKEKEVGLTIVFAGCVAKEFGVTREFGFGESWYTKPVGSLSYRMVCQGNEKHVTVEVAECIANLDQGRKVLAVGQCDKYGDDRMFTCLKHESGAILARLTTIEQKVLDHKKFTTVDGQMCPMLEK
;
A
#
# COMPACT_ATOMS: atom_id res chain seq x y z
N MET A 1 39.12 -51.73 20.22
CA MET A 1 40.01 -51.53 21.37
C MET A 1 40.72 -50.19 21.17
N PHE A 2 40.20 -49.14 21.82
CA PHE A 2 40.91 -47.94 22.30
C PHE A 2 39.85 -47.15 23.06
N THR A 3 39.93 -47.26 24.39
CA THR A 3 39.19 -46.51 25.39
C THR A 3 40.04 -45.32 25.82
N LEU A 4 39.43 -44.16 26.05
CA LEU A 4 39.96 -43.18 26.99
C LEU A 4 38.78 -42.43 27.64
N ASN A 5 38.49 -42.87 28.87
CA ASN A 5 37.64 -42.24 29.88
C ASN A 5 38.44 -41.16 30.61
N ILE A 6 37.81 -40.05 31.03
CA ILE A 6 37.91 -39.50 32.40
C ILE A 6 36.58 -38.78 32.76
N HIS A 7 35.92 -39.28 33.80
CA HIS A 7 34.86 -38.70 34.66
C HIS A 7 35.52 -38.43 36.05
N PRO A 8 34.85 -37.97 37.14
CA PRO A 8 33.67 -37.12 37.36
C PRO A 8 33.81 -36.16 38.59
N SER A 9 32.80 -35.32 38.86
CA SER A 9 32.37 -34.94 40.24
C SER A 9 30.92 -34.43 40.17
N SER A 10 29.93 -35.25 40.57
CA SER A 10 29.21 -35.26 41.86
C SER A 10 28.56 -33.89 42.22
N SER A 11 27.28 -33.76 42.57
CA SER A 11 26.31 -34.69 43.19
C SER A 11 24.88 -34.12 43.15
N SER A 12 23.88 -35.02 43.17
CA SER A 12 22.49 -34.87 43.65
C SER A 12 21.58 -33.89 42.88
N SER A 13 20.27 -34.07 42.75
CA SER A 13 19.33 -35.18 42.88
C SER A 13 18.01 -34.62 42.35
N SER A 14 17.21 -35.46 41.69
CA SER A 14 15.76 -35.30 41.51
C SER A 14 15.22 -33.90 41.16
N LEU A 15 14.89 -33.66 39.89
CA LEU A 15 13.54 -33.21 39.50
C LEU A 15 13.43 -33.13 37.97
N GLN A 16 12.37 -33.75 37.46
CA GLN A 16 11.62 -33.35 36.28
C GLN A 16 12.35 -33.27 34.92
N ARG A 17 12.06 -34.32 34.13
CA ARG A 17 11.62 -34.21 32.73
C ARG A 17 11.12 -32.80 32.39
N LYS A 18 11.84 -32.08 31.53
CA LYS A 18 11.34 -31.27 30.42
C LYS A 18 12.45 -30.36 29.92
N MET A 19 12.88 -30.64 28.70
CA MET A 19 13.35 -29.71 27.67
C MET A 19 14.35 -30.51 26.85
N GLN A 20 13.99 -30.84 25.60
CA GLN A 20 14.64 -30.18 24.46
C GLN A 20 14.00 -30.57 23.11
N TRP A 21 13.69 -29.53 22.34
CA TRP A 21 13.38 -29.46 20.89
C TRP A 21 11.92 -29.52 20.39
N PHE A 22 11.35 -28.30 20.34
CA PHE A 22 10.65 -27.70 19.20
C PHE A 22 10.82 -28.42 17.84
N ALA A 23 9.71 -28.78 17.21
CA ALA A 23 9.31 -28.37 15.85
C ALA A 23 8.02 -29.09 15.46
N LEU A 24 7.15 -28.39 14.72
CA LEU A 24 5.94 -28.90 14.06
C LEU A 24 4.76 -29.19 15.00
N PHE A 25 3.99 -28.16 15.29
CA PHE A 25 2.53 -28.13 15.11
C PHE A 25 2.05 -26.74 15.58
N LEU A 26 1.08 -26.15 14.88
CA LEU A 26 0.51 -24.79 15.02
C LEU A 26 1.06 -23.71 14.07
N ILE A 27 0.92 -23.93 12.75
CA ILE A 27 0.64 -22.82 11.82
C ILE A 27 -0.57 -23.20 10.97
N ALA A 28 -1.74 -23.22 11.60
CA ALA A 28 -3.02 -23.32 10.89
C ALA A 28 -4.06 -22.57 11.72
N LEU A 29 -4.24 -21.28 11.40
CA LEU A 29 -5.33 -20.36 11.74
C LEU A 29 -4.75 -18.96 11.96
N GLY A 30 -4.60 -18.20 10.88
CA GLY A 30 -4.15 -16.81 10.98
C GLY A 30 -3.79 -16.09 9.69
N CYS A 31 -4.02 -16.66 8.51
CA CYS A 31 -3.74 -16.00 7.23
C CYS A 31 -4.93 -16.01 6.26
N SER A 32 -6.15 -15.89 6.78
CA SER A 32 -7.37 -15.80 5.97
C SER A 32 -8.01 -14.41 6.05
N GLN A 33 -7.21 -13.34 5.97
CA GLN A 33 -7.72 -12.00 5.69
C GLN A 33 -7.24 -11.65 4.28
N LEU A 34 -8.07 -11.96 3.27
CA LEU A 34 -7.92 -11.42 1.93
C LEU A 34 -8.26 -9.93 1.98
N SER A 35 -7.32 -9.10 2.43
CA SER A 35 -7.44 -7.66 2.29
C SER A 35 -7.02 -7.27 0.87
N THR A 36 -7.99 -7.03 0.00
CA THR A 36 -7.75 -6.34 -1.27
C THR A 36 -7.44 -4.89 -0.97
N VAL A 37 -6.23 -4.46 -1.29
CA VAL A 37 -5.77 -3.08 -1.09
C VAL A 37 -5.91 -2.30 -2.38
N ARG A 38 -6.47 -1.08 -2.33
CA ARG A 38 -6.77 -0.26 -3.50
C ARG A 38 -5.92 1.00 -3.56
N SER A 39 -5.54 1.41 -4.77
CA SER A 39 -4.92 2.71 -5.04
C SER A 39 -5.97 3.84 -5.04
N GLU A 40 -5.65 4.95 -4.38
CA GLU A 40 -6.50 6.15 -4.30
C GLU A 40 -5.86 7.34 -5.03
N LYS A 41 -6.66 8.27 -5.56
CA LYS A 41 -6.17 9.44 -6.32
C LYS A 41 -6.89 10.73 -5.94
N CYS A 42 -6.18 11.85 -6.02
CA CYS A 42 -6.74 13.17 -5.71
C CYS A 42 -6.13 14.27 -6.60
N LEU A 43 -6.98 15.07 -7.25
CA LEU A 43 -6.56 16.15 -8.16
C LEU A 43 -6.39 17.49 -7.45
N THR A 44 -5.54 18.36 -7.95
CA THR A 44 -5.40 19.74 -7.45
C THR A 44 -6.65 20.57 -7.74
N LYS A 45 -6.80 21.68 -7.01
CA LYS A 45 -7.83 22.70 -7.25
C LYS A 45 -7.12 24.03 -7.39
N THR A 46 -7.59 24.86 -8.31
CA THR A 46 -7.03 26.18 -8.59
C THR A 46 -8.18 27.18 -8.72
N SER A 47 -7.95 28.40 -8.28
CA SER A 47 -8.80 29.54 -8.59
C SER A 47 -7.98 30.83 -8.64
N THR A 48 -8.60 31.92 -9.08
CA THR A 48 -7.97 33.20 -9.36
C THR A 48 -8.64 34.32 -8.58
N SER A 49 -7.84 35.24 -8.05
CA SER A 49 -8.25 36.48 -7.43
C SER A 49 -8.48 37.56 -8.48
N TYR A 50 -9.40 38.49 -8.23
CA TYR A 50 -9.75 39.55 -9.17
C TYR A 50 -9.53 40.91 -8.52
N TYR A 51 -9.16 41.91 -9.32
CA TYR A 51 -8.78 43.20 -8.79
C TYR A 51 -9.22 44.37 -9.67
N TYR A 52 -9.47 45.51 -9.02
CA TYR A 52 -9.82 46.76 -9.66
C TYR A 52 -8.98 47.90 -9.11
N GLU A 53 -8.16 48.50 -9.97
CA GLU A 53 -7.30 49.64 -9.64
C GLU A 53 -8.04 50.96 -9.95
N TYR A 54 -8.24 51.77 -8.92
CA TYR A 54 -8.94 53.06 -9.02
C TYR A 54 -8.06 54.24 -8.60
N SER A 55 -6.80 54.00 -8.26
CA SER A 55 -5.79 55.01 -7.95
C SER A 55 -5.34 55.84 -9.16
N LYS A 56 -5.61 55.37 -10.39
CA LYS A 56 -5.39 56.17 -11.60
C LYS A 56 -6.58 57.11 -11.79
N ILE A 57 -6.39 58.39 -11.47
CA ILE A 57 -7.33 59.46 -11.82
C ILE A 57 -7.53 59.44 -13.34
N GLN A 58 -8.77 59.23 -13.78
CA GLN A 58 -9.10 59.10 -15.20
C GLN A 58 -9.43 60.50 -15.75
N VAL A 59 -8.47 61.14 -16.41
CA VAL A 59 -8.68 62.45 -17.07
C VAL A 59 -9.32 62.27 -18.47
N GLU A 60 -9.20 61.09 -19.07
CA GLU A 60 -9.70 60.79 -20.42
C GLU A 60 -11.11 60.16 -20.44
N ARG A 61 -11.59 59.61 -19.31
CA ARG A 61 -12.89 58.91 -19.22
C ARG A 61 -13.99 59.73 -18.55
N VAL A 62 -14.06 60.99 -18.92
CA VAL A 62 -15.05 61.94 -18.42
C VAL A 62 -16.18 62.06 -19.43
N HIS A 63 -17.41 61.87 -18.97
CA HIS A 63 -18.59 62.18 -19.78
C HIS A 63 -18.85 63.69 -19.70
N TRP A 64 -18.77 64.37 -20.84
CA TRP A 64 -18.87 65.83 -20.94
C TRP A 64 -20.24 66.28 -21.43
N LYS A 65 -20.73 67.38 -20.86
CA LYS A 65 -21.77 68.20 -21.49
C LYS A 65 -21.11 69.06 -22.59
N TYR A 66 -21.78 69.14 -23.74
CA TYR A 66 -21.35 69.98 -24.85
C TYR A 66 -22.34 71.12 -25.08
N GLU A 67 -21.85 72.35 -25.14
CA GLU A 67 -22.60 73.52 -25.59
C GLU A 67 -21.85 74.16 -26.75
N GLN A 68 -22.53 74.41 -27.87
CA GLN A 68 -21.91 74.93 -29.10
C GLN A 68 -20.67 74.11 -29.58
N LYS A 69 -20.67 72.79 -29.33
CA LYS A 69 -19.57 71.85 -29.62
C LYS A 69 -18.31 72.01 -28.76
N GLU A 70 -18.33 72.86 -27.73
CA GLU A 70 -17.26 72.96 -26.73
C GLU A 70 -17.58 72.15 -25.48
N ARG A 71 -16.55 71.56 -24.85
CA ARG A 71 -16.67 70.85 -23.58
C ARG A 71 -16.86 71.85 -22.46
N THR A 72 -17.98 71.82 -21.76
CA THR A 72 -18.28 72.78 -20.71
C THR A 72 -18.06 72.20 -19.32
N VAL A 73 -18.77 71.12 -18.98
CA VAL A 73 -18.78 70.56 -17.62
C VAL A 73 -18.76 69.04 -17.67
N ALA A 74 -17.94 68.42 -16.81
CA ALA A 74 -18.01 66.99 -16.55
C ALA A 74 -19.36 66.65 -15.91
N ILE A 75 -20.08 65.68 -16.46
CA ILE A 75 -21.41 65.24 -15.97
C ILE A 75 -21.42 63.77 -15.56
N GLY A 76 -20.29 63.08 -15.69
CA GLY A 76 -20.22 61.66 -15.39
C GLY A 76 -18.92 60.97 -15.77
N CYS A 77 -18.95 59.64 -15.72
CA CYS A 77 -17.84 58.75 -16.04
C CYS A 77 -18.17 57.94 -17.28
N VAL A 78 -17.14 57.58 -18.05
CA VAL A 78 -17.26 56.64 -19.18
C VAL A 78 -16.68 55.29 -18.78
N LEU A 79 -17.44 54.22 -18.96
CA LEU A 79 -17.02 52.84 -18.70
C LEU A 79 -16.11 52.30 -19.81
N ASP A 80 -15.42 51.18 -19.56
CA ASP A 80 -14.65 50.45 -20.58
C ASP A 80 -15.52 50.02 -21.78
N SER A 81 -16.81 49.79 -21.55
CA SER A 81 -17.79 49.48 -22.60
C SER A 81 -18.16 50.67 -23.49
N GLY A 82 -17.78 51.90 -23.10
CA GLY A 82 -18.23 53.15 -23.72
C GLY A 82 -19.56 53.69 -23.18
N GLU A 83 -20.20 52.97 -22.24
CA GLU A 83 -21.41 53.44 -21.57
C GLU A 83 -21.10 54.61 -20.63
N ASN A 84 -22.05 55.54 -20.52
CA ASN A 84 -21.93 56.73 -19.69
C ASN A 84 -22.70 56.57 -18.38
N LEU A 85 -22.05 56.92 -17.26
CA LEU A 85 -22.65 56.96 -15.93
C LEU A 85 -22.74 58.40 -15.45
N SER A 86 -23.89 58.82 -14.95
CA SER A 86 -23.99 60.09 -14.23
C SER A 86 -23.25 60.02 -12.89
N PHE A 87 -22.85 61.18 -12.35
CA PHE A 87 -22.28 61.21 -10.99
C PHE A 87 -23.22 60.62 -9.95
N GLY A 88 -22.66 59.84 -9.02
CA GLY A 88 -23.40 59.09 -8.00
C GLY A 88 -24.07 57.82 -8.53
N GLN A 89 -24.16 57.62 -9.85
CA GLN A 89 -24.73 56.39 -10.42
C GLN A 89 -23.83 55.19 -10.11
N ILE A 90 -24.48 54.09 -9.76
CA ILE A 90 -23.83 52.81 -9.44
C ILE A 90 -23.87 51.91 -10.68
N TYR A 91 -22.75 51.26 -10.95
CA TYR A 91 -22.60 50.26 -11.99
C TYR A 91 -22.12 48.93 -11.39
N ARG A 92 -22.78 47.84 -11.79
CA ARG A 92 -22.43 46.48 -11.38
C ARG A 92 -21.66 45.79 -12.50
N SER A 93 -20.37 45.60 -12.29
CA SER A 93 -19.52 44.77 -13.17
C SER A 93 -19.62 43.29 -12.78
N SER A 94 -18.84 42.43 -13.42
CA SER A 94 -18.77 41.00 -13.08
C SER A 94 -18.26 40.74 -11.66
N TYR A 95 -17.35 41.58 -11.15
CA TYR A 95 -16.64 41.33 -9.89
C TYR A 95 -16.73 42.48 -8.88
N PHE A 96 -17.24 43.65 -9.28
CA PHE A 96 -17.24 44.85 -8.44
C PHE A 96 -18.49 45.70 -8.64
N VAL A 97 -18.92 46.35 -7.57
CA VAL A 97 -19.88 47.45 -7.58
C VAL A 97 -19.10 48.75 -7.60
N LEU A 98 -19.25 49.56 -8.64
CA LEU A 98 -18.54 50.81 -8.86
C LEU A 98 -19.50 51.98 -8.77
N ARG A 99 -19.03 53.15 -8.34
CA ARG A 99 -19.77 54.41 -8.37
C ARG A 99 -18.97 55.47 -9.09
N CYS A 100 -19.63 56.25 -9.94
CA CYS A 100 -19.00 57.40 -10.58
C CYS A 100 -18.91 58.58 -9.61
N ASP A 101 -17.69 58.93 -9.22
CA ASP A 101 -17.43 60.05 -8.30
C ASP A 101 -16.67 61.17 -9.04
N LYS A 102 -17.07 62.42 -8.78
CA LYS A 102 -16.39 63.61 -9.29
C LYS A 102 -15.21 63.93 -8.37
N ILE A 103 -14.01 64.07 -8.94
CA ILE A 103 -12.83 64.55 -8.19
C ILE A 103 -12.78 66.07 -8.27
N ASN A 104 -12.81 66.61 -9.48
CA ASN A 104 -12.86 68.04 -9.77
C ASN A 104 -13.61 68.24 -11.11
N ASP A 105 -13.58 69.45 -11.67
CA ASP A 105 -14.34 69.75 -12.90
C ASP A 105 -13.82 69.04 -14.15
N THR A 106 -12.59 68.52 -14.13
CA THR A 106 -11.94 67.89 -15.28
C THR A 106 -11.53 66.44 -15.05
N ALA A 107 -11.77 65.90 -13.85
CA ALA A 107 -11.34 64.58 -13.45
C ALA A 107 -12.43 63.83 -12.67
N VAL A 108 -12.57 62.55 -13.00
CA VAL A 108 -13.53 61.63 -12.39
C VAL A 108 -12.84 60.34 -11.97
N VAL A 109 -13.49 59.60 -11.09
CA VAL A 109 -13.02 58.28 -10.66
C VAL A 109 -14.19 57.32 -10.52
N LEU A 110 -13.95 56.07 -10.91
CA LEU A 110 -14.85 54.97 -10.60
C LEU A 110 -14.43 54.38 -9.26
N THR A 111 -15.12 54.79 -8.19
CA THR A 111 -14.84 54.32 -6.84
C THR A 111 -15.47 52.95 -6.63
N PRO A 112 -14.69 51.91 -6.30
CA PRO A 112 -15.28 50.63 -5.94
C PRO A 112 -15.86 50.67 -4.53
N LEU A 113 -17.11 50.23 -4.44
CA LEU A 113 -17.85 50.15 -3.19
C LEU A 113 -17.75 48.74 -2.58
N LYS A 114 -17.93 47.71 -3.42
CA LYS A 114 -18.07 46.31 -2.99
C LYS A 114 -17.48 45.34 -4.01
N CYS A 115 -17.20 44.12 -3.58
CA CYS A 115 -16.88 43.01 -4.47
C CYS A 115 -18.15 42.20 -4.77
N ILE A 116 -18.13 41.43 -5.86
CA ILE A 116 -19.23 40.54 -6.28
C ILE A 116 -18.65 39.15 -6.49
N LEU A 117 -19.23 38.15 -5.83
CA LEU A 117 -18.91 36.74 -6.03
C LEU A 117 -20.20 35.96 -6.31
N ASN A 118 -20.31 35.35 -7.49
CA ASN A 118 -21.50 34.64 -7.97
C ASN A 118 -22.80 35.46 -7.80
N GLY A 119 -22.74 36.74 -8.19
CA GLY A 119 -23.88 37.66 -8.12
C GLY A 119 -24.19 38.20 -6.71
N LYS A 120 -23.50 37.74 -5.66
CA LYS A 120 -23.67 38.26 -4.31
C LYS A 120 -22.64 39.35 -4.03
N GLU A 121 -23.11 40.49 -3.52
CA GLU A 121 -22.25 41.58 -3.05
C GLU A 121 -21.57 41.23 -1.71
N LEU A 122 -20.31 41.62 -1.59
CA LEU A 122 -19.50 41.49 -0.40
C LEU A 122 -19.02 42.87 0.03
N GLU A 123 -19.29 43.22 1.28
CA GLU A 123 -18.74 44.43 1.90
C GLU A 123 -17.21 44.31 2.04
N LYS A 124 -16.53 45.45 2.13
CA LYS A 124 -15.09 45.49 2.39
C LYS A 124 -14.77 44.79 3.71
N GLY A 125 -13.78 43.90 3.69
CA GLY A 125 -13.41 43.01 4.80
C GLY A 125 -14.27 41.75 4.92
N GLN A 126 -15.41 41.65 4.22
CA GLN A 126 -16.27 40.48 4.29
C GLN A 126 -15.60 39.27 3.64
N GLN A 127 -15.67 38.14 4.34
CA GLN A 127 -15.19 36.85 3.87
C GLN A 127 -16.36 35.94 3.48
N VAL A 128 -16.17 35.17 2.42
CA VAL A 128 -17.13 34.14 2.02
C VAL A 128 -16.38 32.91 1.51
N GLN A 129 -16.79 31.75 2.01
CA GLN A 129 -16.35 30.49 1.45
C GLN A 129 -17.10 30.24 0.13
N HIS A 130 -16.37 29.94 -0.94
CA HIS A 130 -16.94 29.45 -2.17
C HIS A 130 -16.14 28.28 -2.74
N ARG A 131 -16.80 27.13 -2.84
CA ARG A 131 -16.18 25.84 -3.21
C ARG A 131 -14.98 25.54 -2.29
N TRP A 132 -13.79 25.48 -2.86
CA TRP A 132 -12.55 25.06 -2.20
C TRP A 132 -11.72 26.24 -1.68
N PHE A 133 -12.23 27.46 -1.74
CA PHE A 133 -11.48 28.68 -1.45
C PHE A 133 -12.29 29.63 -0.57
N VAL A 134 -11.58 30.47 0.19
CA VAL A 134 -12.14 31.59 0.93
C VAL A 134 -11.81 32.87 0.18
N TYR A 135 -12.83 33.61 -0.21
CA TYR A 135 -12.70 34.91 -0.85
C TYR A 135 -12.94 36.02 0.16
N THR A 136 -12.14 37.07 0.10
CA THR A 136 -12.28 38.27 0.93
C THR A 136 -12.30 39.49 0.02
N CYS A 137 -13.23 40.42 0.26
CA CYS A 137 -13.21 41.71 -0.41
C CYS A 137 -12.23 42.64 0.31
N LEU A 138 -11.01 42.81 -0.21
CA LEU A 138 -9.96 43.61 0.41
C LEU A 138 -9.79 44.94 -0.31
N GLU A 139 -9.54 46.01 0.44
CA GLU A 139 -9.17 47.31 -0.11
C GLU A 139 -7.77 47.68 0.40
N GLN A 140 -6.84 47.90 -0.53
CA GLN A 140 -5.46 48.26 -0.21
C GLN A 140 -4.90 49.22 -1.27
N ARG A 141 -4.31 50.34 -0.83
CA ARG A 141 -3.53 51.28 -1.67
C ARG A 141 -4.25 51.71 -2.97
N GLY A 142 -5.52 52.07 -2.89
CA GLY A 142 -6.29 52.54 -4.06
C GLY A 142 -6.69 51.43 -5.04
N ARG A 143 -6.77 50.20 -4.56
CA ARG A 143 -7.24 49.01 -5.27
C ARG A 143 -8.21 48.26 -4.38
N ILE A 144 -9.29 47.76 -4.96
CA ILE A 144 -10.14 46.75 -4.32
C ILE A 144 -9.87 45.39 -4.98
N GLY A 145 -9.89 44.33 -4.20
CA GLY A 145 -9.65 42.96 -4.65
C GLY A 145 -10.66 42.00 -4.09
N LEU A 146 -11.22 41.15 -4.95
CA LEU A 146 -11.86 39.91 -4.54
C LEU A 146 -10.76 38.84 -4.45
N GLU A 147 -10.11 38.80 -3.30
CA GLU A 147 -8.88 38.04 -3.08
C GLU A 147 -9.15 36.70 -2.43
N ILE A 148 -8.47 35.66 -2.90
CA ILE A 148 -8.46 34.37 -2.21
C ILE A 148 -7.47 34.47 -1.04
N THR A 149 -7.97 34.30 0.18
CA THR A 149 -7.17 34.40 1.41
C THR A 149 -6.91 33.04 2.07
N GLY A 150 -7.56 31.98 1.59
CA GLY A 150 -7.36 30.63 2.11
C GLY A 150 -7.94 29.54 1.22
N CYS A 151 -7.54 28.30 1.52
CA CYS A 151 -8.02 27.07 0.91
C CYS A 151 -8.89 26.31 1.90
N VAL A 152 -9.83 25.52 1.39
CA VAL A 152 -10.80 24.79 2.21
C VAL A 152 -10.65 23.29 2.01
N SER A 153 -10.59 22.55 3.12
CA SER A 153 -10.55 21.09 3.13
C SER A 153 -11.94 20.47 2.86
N ASP A 154 -11.99 19.14 2.73
CA ASP A 154 -13.28 18.42 2.66
C ASP A 154 -14.11 18.55 3.94
N THR A 155 -13.47 18.84 5.08
CA THR A 155 -14.12 19.00 6.39
C THR A 155 -14.53 20.44 6.69
N GLY A 156 -14.32 21.37 5.75
CA GLY A 156 -14.57 22.80 5.95
C GLY A 156 -13.47 23.52 6.74
N PHE A 157 -12.36 22.85 7.08
CA PHE A 157 -11.20 23.52 7.67
C PHE A 157 -10.60 24.51 6.67
N ILE A 158 -10.33 25.73 7.14
CA ILE A 158 -9.77 26.81 6.34
C ILE A 158 -8.26 26.90 6.62
N ALA A 159 -7.47 26.54 5.62
CA ALA A 159 -6.01 26.70 5.63
C ALA A 159 -5.64 28.07 5.06
N LYS A 160 -4.80 28.84 5.76
CA LYS A 160 -4.28 30.10 5.20
C LYS A 160 -3.28 29.78 4.08
N ILE A 161 -2.99 30.78 3.25
CA ILE A 161 -1.91 30.64 2.27
C ILE A 161 -0.59 30.36 3.01
N GLY A 162 0.09 29.29 2.61
CA GLY A 162 1.27 28.73 3.26
C GLY A 162 0.99 27.50 4.12
N ASP A 163 -0.23 27.36 4.64
CA ASP A 163 -0.59 26.26 5.53
C ASP A 163 -0.79 24.94 4.77
N THR A 164 -0.52 23.85 5.48
CA THR A 164 -0.84 22.49 5.04
C THR A 164 -2.17 22.04 5.61
N PHE A 165 -2.89 21.22 4.86
CA PHE A 165 -4.16 20.64 5.26
C PHE A 165 -4.39 19.30 4.58
N SER A 166 -5.22 18.47 5.19
CA SER A 166 -5.60 17.18 4.65
C SER A 166 -6.86 17.29 3.77
N ARG A 167 -6.89 16.48 2.71
CA ARG A 167 -8.07 16.29 1.88
C ARG A 167 -8.16 14.83 1.46
N LYS A 168 -9.16 14.11 1.97
CA LYS A 168 -9.19 12.63 2.00
C LYS A 168 -7.88 12.09 2.60
N SER A 169 -7.32 11.05 1.98
CA SER A 169 -6.05 10.41 2.36
C SER A 169 -4.80 11.15 1.84
N PHE A 170 -4.84 12.47 1.67
CA PHE A 170 -3.75 13.23 1.03
C PHE A 170 -3.47 14.57 1.72
N LEU A 171 -2.24 15.05 1.59
CA LEU A 171 -1.78 16.32 2.12
C LEU A 171 -1.62 17.34 1.00
N PHE A 172 -2.19 18.51 1.22
CA PHE A 172 -2.10 19.67 0.35
C PHE A 172 -1.53 20.86 1.11
N MET A 173 -0.90 21.76 0.37
CA MET A 173 -0.50 23.09 0.84
C MET A 173 -1.30 24.14 0.07
N CYS A 174 -1.82 25.14 0.77
CA CYS A 174 -2.48 26.28 0.13
C CYS A 174 -1.42 27.23 -0.40
N VAL A 175 -1.23 27.32 -1.73
CA VAL A 175 -0.13 28.09 -2.32
C VAL A 175 -0.70 29.21 -3.19
N GLY A 176 -0.32 30.45 -2.88
CA GLY A 176 -0.53 31.61 -3.75
C GLY A 176 0.60 31.72 -4.79
N ARG A 177 0.23 32.03 -6.04
CA ARG A 177 1.13 32.31 -7.16
C ARG A 177 0.56 33.44 -8.01
N GLY A 178 1.03 34.66 -7.77
CA GLY A 178 0.43 35.84 -8.41
C GLY A 178 -1.02 36.02 -7.95
N ASP A 179 -1.95 36.09 -8.90
CA ASP A 179 -3.39 36.14 -8.66
C ASP A 179 -4.02 34.77 -8.40
N GLN A 180 -3.30 33.67 -8.67
CA GLN A 180 -3.83 32.32 -8.50
C GLN A 180 -3.55 31.74 -7.12
N VAL A 181 -4.49 30.96 -6.61
CA VAL A 181 -4.31 30.12 -5.42
C VAL A 181 -4.60 28.67 -5.77
N ILE A 182 -3.69 27.79 -5.38
CA ILE A 182 -3.67 26.37 -5.76
C ILE A 182 -3.57 25.49 -4.53
N HIS A 183 -4.34 24.41 -4.51
CA HIS A 183 -4.14 23.28 -3.60
C HIS A 183 -2.98 22.46 -4.14
N LYS A 184 -1.75 22.75 -3.71
CA LYS A 184 -0.56 22.03 -4.17
C LYS A 184 -0.44 20.72 -3.39
N ALA A 185 -0.53 19.58 -4.07
CA ALA A 185 -0.28 18.30 -3.42
C ALA A 185 1.18 18.19 -2.95
N VAL A 186 1.36 17.81 -1.68
CA VAL A 186 2.66 17.68 -1.01
C VAL A 186 2.93 16.29 -0.44
N GLY A 187 1.90 15.46 -0.23
CA GLY A 187 2.07 14.10 0.28
C GLY A 187 0.79 13.27 0.31
N CYS A 188 0.92 12.05 0.82
CA CYS A 188 -0.14 11.10 1.06
C CYS A 188 -0.27 10.84 2.57
N ILE A 189 -1.45 10.42 3.02
CA ILE A 189 -1.68 9.91 4.36
C ILE A 189 -2.00 8.42 4.22
N ILE A 190 -1.03 7.57 4.53
CA ILE A 190 -1.15 6.11 4.39
C ILE A 190 -1.14 5.51 5.78
N ASN A 191 -2.26 4.90 6.19
CA ASN A 191 -2.44 4.35 7.55
C ASN A 191 -2.07 5.36 8.66
N LYS A 192 -2.60 6.59 8.55
CA LYS A 192 -2.33 7.73 9.45
C LYS A 192 -0.89 8.25 9.45
N GLN A 193 -0.01 7.72 8.61
CA GLN A 193 1.34 8.23 8.43
C GLN A 193 1.41 9.16 7.23
N GLU A 194 2.04 10.31 7.41
CA GLU A 194 2.36 11.23 6.32
C GLU A 194 3.54 10.69 5.51
N VAL A 195 3.37 10.64 4.18
CA VAL A 195 4.35 10.11 3.24
C VAL A 195 4.56 11.13 2.14
N ASP A 196 5.77 11.67 2.05
CA ASP A 196 6.12 12.62 0.99
C ASP A 196 5.97 11.99 -0.40
N ILE A 197 5.72 12.85 -1.38
CA ILE A 197 5.68 12.43 -2.78
C ILE A 197 7.01 11.78 -3.17
N HIS A 198 6.92 10.67 -3.89
CA HIS A 198 7.96 9.74 -4.29
C HIS A 198 8.58 8.89 -3.18
N LYS A 199 8.20 9.07 -1.92
CA LYS A 199 8.61 8.19 -0.81
C LYS A 199 7.70 6.98 -0.69
N SER A 200 8.20 5.98 0.02
CA SER A 200 7.56 4.68 0.18
C SER A 200 7.58 4.20 1.62
N VAL A 201 6.52 3.53 2.02
CA VAL A 201 6.29 3.05 3.39
C VAL A 201 5.81 1.61 3.37
N ASN A 202 6.19 0.84 4.40
CA ASN A 202 5.71 -0.53 4.60
C ASN A 202 4.53 -0.47 5.57
N ILE A 203 3.37 -0.97 5.18
CA ILE A 203 2.16 -1.04 6.02
C ILE A 203 1.63 -2.47 5.98
N GLY A 204 1.77 -3.17 7.11
CA GLY A 204 1.40 -4.58 7.20
C GLY A 204 2.22 -5.43 6.22
N LYS A 205 1.53 -6.22 5.40
CA LYS A 205 2.15 -7.13 4.42
C LYS A 205 2.39 -6.50 3.04
N PHE A 206 2.19 -5.19 2.90
CA PHE A 206 2.33 -4.48 1.63
C PHE A 206 3.18 -3.23 1.81
N TRP A 207 3.79 -2.80 0.72
CA TRP A 207 4.47 -1.51 0.69
C TRP A 207 3.88 -0.61 -0.39
N TYR A 208 3.88 0.68 -0.08
CA TYR A 208 3.14 1.69 -0.80
C TYR A 208 4.09 2.80 -1.21
N ARG A 209 3.74 3.49 -2.29
CA ARG A 209 4.41 4.72 -2.72
C ARG A 209 3.39 5.84 -2.86
N CYS A 210 3.78 7.02 -2.40
CA CYS A 210 3.06 8.24 -2.75
C CYS A 210 3.61 8.75 -4.07
N SER A 211 2.78 8.92 -5.09
CA SER A 211 3.20 9.27 -6.45
C SER A 211 2.40 10.46 -6.99
N ARG A 212 2.97 11.18 -7.97
CA ARG A 212 2.22 12.21 -8.71
C ARG A 212 1.17 11.55 -9.60
N TYR A 213 0.03 12.21 -9.77
CA TYR A 213 -1.02 11.79 -10.69
C TYR A 213 -1.46 12.96 -11.58
N GLY A 214 -1.22 12.84 -12.89
CA GLY A 214 -1.56 13.86 -13.87
C GLY A 214 -0.91 15.23 -13.57
N ASN A 215 -1.58 16.30 -14.01
CA ASN A 215 -1.08 17.68 -13.89
C ASN A 215 -1.28 18.25 -12.48
N GLY A 216 -0.54 17.69 -11.51
CA GLY A 216 -0.41 18.22 -10.15
C GLY A 216 -1.05 17.38 -9.06
N GLY A 217 -1.89 16.40 -9.42
CA GLY A 217 -2.52 15.49 -8.47
C GLY A 217 -1.53 14.56 -7.77
N VAL A 218 -2.05 13.80 -6.82
CA VAL A 218 -1.32 12.81 -6.02
C VAL A 218 -2.13 11.52 -5.92
N GLN A 219 -1.44 10.39 -5.89
CA GLN A 219 -2.03 9.08 -5.70
C GLN A 219 -1.20 8.21 -4.78
N THR A 220 -1.86 7.28 -4.11
CA THR A 220 -1.22 6.21 -3.36
C THR A 220 -1.24 4.96 -4.21
N GLU A 221 -0.06 4.37 -4.43
CA GLU A 221 0.13 3.15 -5.20
C GLU A 221 0.57 2.03 -4.26
N VAL A 222 -0.10 0.87 -4.35
CA VAL A 222 0.42 -0.37 -3.77
C VAL A 222 1.47 -0.90 -4.74
N MET A 223 2.72 -0.97 -4.30
CA MET A 223 3.84 -1.32 -5.18
C MET A 223 4.20 -2.80 -5.11
N GLY A 224 3.89 -3.45 -3.99
CA GLY A 224 4.27 -4.83 -3.78
C GLY A 224 4.00 -5.33 -2.37
N CYS A 225 4.58 -6.49 -2.06
CA CYS A 225 4.41 -7.21 -0.81
C CYS A 225 5.62 -7.04 0.10
N VAL A 226 5.43 -7.32 1.38
CA VAL A 226 6.50 -7.29 2.39
C VAL A 226 6.58 -8.67 3.04
N ASP A 227 7.79 -9.24 3.06
CA ASP A 227 8.03 -10.54 3.68
C ASP A 227 8.15 -10.44 5.22
N SER A 228 8.28 -11.59 5.89
CA SER A 228 8.36 -11.66 7.36
C SER A 228 9.53 -10.90 7.98
N VAL A 229 10.58 -10.62 7.21
CA VAL A 229 11.76 -9.86 7.65
C VAL A 229 11.73 -8.39 7.21
N GLY A 230 10.66 -7.94 6.57
CA GLY A 230 10.44 -6.55 6.19
C GLY A 230 11.00 -6.14 4.82
N ARG A 231 11.49 -7.09 4.00
CA ARG A 231 11.97 -6.80 2.64
C ARG A 231 10.81 -6.53 1.71
N ARG A 232 11.00 -5.56 0.82
CA ARG A 232 10.05 -5.19 -0.23
C ARG A 232 10.19 -6.13 -1.42
N ILE A 233 9.08 -6.70 -1.82
CA ILE A 233 8.96 -7.58 -2.98
C ILE A 233 8.06 -6.87 -3.98
N ASP A 234 8.48 -6.78 -5.24
CA ASP A 234 7.69 -6.13 -6.28
C ASP A 234 6.43 -6.94 -6.62
N ALA A 235 5.40 -6.24 -7.11
CA ALA A 235 4.20 -6.87 -7.65
C ALA A 235 4.56 -7.87 -8.78
N GLY A 236 3.90 -9.02 -8.79
CA GLY A 236 4.16 -10.14 -9.72
C GLY A 236 5.36 -11.01 -9.36
N ALA A 237 6.17 -10.65 -8.36
CA ALA A 237 7.34 -11.44 -7.99
C ALA A 237 6.99 -12.61 -7.05
N ARG A 238 7.71 -13.73 -7.23
CA ARG A 238 7.75 -14.85 -6.28
C ARG A 238 8.87 -14.61 -5.28
N TYR A 239 8.67 -15.06 -4.04
CA TYR A 239 9.66 -14.87 -2.97
C TYR A 239 9.61 -15.98 -1.94
N HIS A 240 10.75 -16.21 -1.29
CA HIS A 240 10.90 -17.22 -0.25
C HIS A 240 10.62 -16.59 1.11
N ASP A 241 9.72 -17.20 1.86
CA ASP A 241 9.43 -16.77 3.22
C ASP A 241 9.00 -17.97 4.07
N LEU A 242 9.43 -18.03 5.33
CA LEU A 242 9.05 -19.07 6.29
C LEU A 242 9.13 -20.53 5.76
N GLY A 243 10.07 -20.83 4.85
CA GLY A 243 10.25 -22.17 4.25
C GLY A 243 9.31 -22.51 3.08
N PHE A 244 8.49 -21.56 2.63
CA PHE A 244 7.58 -21.72 1.50
C PHE A 244 7.86 -20.70 0.40
N LEU A 245 7.28 -20.97 -0.76
CA LEU A 245 7.33 -20.09 -1.91
C LEU A 245 6.02 -19.32 -2.00
N PHE A 246 6.10 -18.01 -1.90
CA PHE A 246 4.97 -17.10 -2.03
C PHE A 246 5.00 -16.36 -3.36
N HIS A 247 3.86 -15.81 -3.76
CA HIS A 247 3.73 -14.94 -4.92
C HIS A 247 2.94 -13.68 -4.52
N CYS A 248 3.55 -12.52 -4.77
CA CYS A 248 2.89 -11.23 -4.65
C CYS A 248 2.02 -10.99 -5.89
N LYS A 249 0.86 -11.66 -5.95
CA LYS A 249 0.04 -11.77 -7.14
C LYS A 249 -0.81 -10.52 -7.36
N GLU A 250 -0.75 -9.98 -8.57
CA GLU A 250 -1.60 -8.88 -9.02
C GLU A 250 -3.04 -9.34 -9.24
N LYS A 251 -4.00 -8.46 -8.93
CA LYS A 251 -5.42 -8.61 -9.24
C LYS A 251 -5.90 -7.43 -10.06
N GLU A 252 -7.10 -7.54 -10.63
CA GLU A 252 -7.79 -6.39 -11.27
C GLU A 252 -7.84 -5.16 -10.35
N VAL A 253 -8.00 -5.40 -9.04
CA VAL A 253 -7.94 -4.37 -8.01
C VAL A 253 -6.97 -4.79 -6.91
N GLY A 254 -5.73 -4.30 -7.01
CA GLY A 254 -4.73 -4.40 -5.94
C GLY A 254 -3.85 -5.64 -6.01
N LEU A 255 -3.29 -5.99 -4.85
CA LEU A 255 -2.37 -7.11 -4.68
C LEU A 255 -2.89 -8.11 -3.66
N THR A 256 -2.45 -9.36 -3.78
CA THR A 256 -2.66 -10.40 -2.80
C THR A 256 -1.40 -11.24 -2.62
N ILE A 257 -1.24 -11.85 -1.45
CA ILE A 257 -0.16 -12.81 -1.19
C ILE A 257 -0.78 -14.19 -1.21
N VAL A 258 -0.24 -15.07 -2.06
CA VAL A 258 -0.68 -16.47 -2.17
C VAL A 258 0.52 -17.41 -2.08
N PHE A 259 0.26 -18.65 -1.70
CA PHE A 259 1.25 -19.71 -1.88
C PHE A 259 1.45 -20.01 -3.36
N ALA A 260 2.69 -20.24 -3.74
CA ALA A 260 3.09 -20.64 -5.09
C ALA A 260 3.85 -21.98 -5.11
N GLY A 261 4.18 -22.52 -3.94
CA GLY A 261 4.80 -23.84 -3.82
C GLY A 261 5.67 -23.96 -2.57
N CYS A 262 6.63 -24.87 -2.66
CA CYS A 262 7.55 -25.23 -1.59
C CYS A 262 8.98 -24.84 -1.96
N VAL A 263 9.81 -24.61 -0.93
CA VAL A 263 11.25 -24.38 -1.10
C VAL A 263 11.98 -25.48 -0.36
N ALA A 264 12.84 -26.21 -1.05
CA ALA A 264 13.59 -27.30 -0.44
C ALA A 264 15.00 -27.42 -1.02
N LYS A 265 15.89 -28.08 -0.28
CA LYS A 265 17.22 -28.42 -0.77
C LYS A 265 17.19 -29.79 -1.43
N GLU A 266 17.50 -29.82 -2.71
CA GLU A 266 17.69 -31.05 -3.49
C GLU A 266 19.17 -31.13 -3.87
N PHE A 267 19.84 -32.22 -3.48
CA PHE A 267 21.29 -32.40 -3.65
C PHE A 267 22.14 -31.21 -3.13
N GLY A 268 21.67 -30.55 -2.07
CA GLY A 268 22.37 -29.42 -1.43
C GLY A 268 22.06 -28.05 -2.05
N VAL A 269 21.36 -27.99 -3.17
CA VAL A 269 20.95 -26.76 -3.85
C VAL A 269 19.51 -26.42 -3.46
N THR A 270 19.26 -25.19 -3.03
CA THR A 270 17.90 -24.71 -2.79
C THR A 270 17.16 -24.57 -4.11
N ARG A 271 16.02 -25.25 -4.24
CA ARG A 271 15.15 -25.22 -5.42
C ARG A 271 13.72 -24.90 -5.02
N GLU A 272 12.99 -24.36 -5.99
CA GLU A 272 11.56 -24.10 -5.92
C GLU A 272 10.79 -25.27 -6.52
N PHE A 273 9.70 -25.66 -5.86
CA PHE A 273 8.84 -26.75 -6.30
C PHE A 273 7.39 -26.27 -6.35
N GLY A 274 6.77 -26.35 -7.52
CA GLY A 274 5.34 -26.10 -7.71
C GLY A 274 4.46 -27.15 -7.04
N PHE A 275 3.16 -26.90 -6.97
CA PHE A 275 2.20 -27.88 -6.45
C PHE A 275 2.17 -29.14 -7.33
N GLY A 276 2.27 -30.30 -6.71
CA GLY A 276 2.39 -31.61 -7.35
C GLY A 276 3.83 -32.01 -7.69
N GLU A 277 4.79 -31.10 -7.65
CA GLU A 277 6.19 -31.44 -7.89
C GLU A 277 6.82 -32.12 -6.67
N SER A 278 7.80 -32.98 -6.95
CA SER A 278 8.47 -33.80 -5.95
C SER A 278 9.98 -33.69 -6.04
N TRP A 279 10.66 -33.90 -4.92
CA TRP A 279 12.12 -33.90 -4.85
C TRP A 279 12.64 -34.99 -3.93
N TYR A 280 13.92 -35.32 -4.08
CA TYR A 280 14.59 -36.28 -3.21
C TYR A 280 15.34 -35.59 -2.08
N THR A 281 15.18 -36.10 -0.86
CA THR A 281 15.97 -35.62 0.28
C THR A 281 17.42 -36.09 0.17
N LYS A 282 18.34 -35.36 0.81
CA LYS A 282 19.70 -35.88 1.02
C LYS A 282 19.61 -37.22 1.78
N PRO A 283 20.33 -38.28 1.35
CA PRO A 283 20.36 -39.53 2.09
C PRO A 283 20.91 -39.36 3.50
N VAL A 284 20.27 -40.00 4.47
CA VAL A 284 20.75 -40.17 5.84
C VAL A 284 21.13 -41.64 5.98
N GLY A 285 22.43 -41.93 5.92
CA GLY A 285 22.91 -43.29 5.71
C GLY A 285 22.43 -43.83 4.36
N SER A 286 21.70 -44.93 4.38
CA SER A 286 21.13 -45.60 3.21
C SER A 286 19.70 -45.21 2.86
N LEU A 287 19.08 -44.37 3.69
CA LEU A 287 17.67 -44.03 3.57
C LEU A 287 17.51 -42.60 3.06
N SER A 288 16.56 -42.42 2.16
CA SER A 288 16.13 -41.12 1.65
C SER A 288 14.62 -41.13 1.43
N TYR A 289 14.05 -39.96 1.18
CA TYR A 289 12.61 -39.81 0.94
C TYR A 289 12.38 -39.08 -0.37
N ARG A 290 11.30 -39.45 -1.08
CA ARG A 290 10.70 -38.58 -2.09
C ARG A 290 9.64 -37.73 -1.41
N MET A 291 9.88 -36.44 -1.35
CA MET A 291 8.92 -35.45 -0.83
C MET A 291 8.07 -34.92 -1.98
N VAL A 292 6.84 -34.52 -1.70
CA VAL A 292 5.94 -33.86 -2.66
C VAL A 292 5.39 -32.57 -2.06
N CYS A 293 5.34 -31.49 -2.86
CA CYS A 293 4.69 -30.25 -2.50
C CYS A 293 3.20 -30.37 -2.82
N GLN A 294 2.33 -30.36 -1.82
CA GLN A 294 0.89 -30.41 -2.03
C GLN A 294 0.20 -29.11 -1.62
N GLY A 295 -0.96 -28.85 -2.21
CA GLY A 295 -1.81 -27.72 -1.87
C GLY A 295 -2.15 -26.83 -3.06
N ASN A 296 -2.40 -25.56 -2.75
CA ASN A 296 -2.82 -24.52 -3.68
C ASN A 296 -2.50 -23.12 -3.14
N GLU A 297 -3.03 -22.09 -3.78
CA GLU A 297 -2.81 -20.67 -3.40
C GLU A 297 -3.20 -20.31 -1.96
N LYS A 298 -4.01 -21.12 -1.28
CA LYS A 298 -4.51 -20.88 0.09
C LYS A 298 -3.83 -21.72 1.16
N HIS A 299 -3.35 -22.91 0.82
CA HIS A 299 -2.70 -23.82 1.77
C HIS A 299 -1.60 -24.60 1.07
N VAL A 300 -0.52 -24.89 1.78
CA VAL A 300 0.59 -25.69 1.27
C VAL A 300 1.07 -26.66 2.35
N THR A 301 1.35 -27.89 1.94
CA THR A 301 1.95 -28.93 2.79
C THR A 301 3.10 -29.59 2.05
N VAL A 302 4.06 -30.09 2.82
CA VAL A 302 5.14 -30.94 2.30
C VAL A 302 4.92 -32.34 2.87
N GLU A 303 4.76 -33.32 1.99
CA GLU A 303 4.42 -34.68 2.38
C GLU A 303 5.47 -35.66 1.88
N VAL A 304 5.69 -36.75 2.63
CA VAL A 304 6.50 -37.87 2.17
C VAL A 304 5.63 -38.70 1.21
N ALA A 305 6.03 -38.80 -0.04
CA ALA A 305 5.36 -39.66 -1.03
C ALA A 305 5.92 -41.09 -0.98
N GLU A 306 7.24 -41.22 -0.86
CA GLU A 306 7.94 -42.51 -0.87
C GLU A 306 9.12 -42.53 0.10
N CYS A 307 9.39 -43.69 0.67
CA CYS A 307 10.66 -44.01 1.33
C CYS A 307 11.56 -44.80 0.39
N ILE A 308 12.86 -44.51 0.41
CA ILE A 308 13.83 -45.09 -0.52
C ILE A 308 15.00 -45.66 0.29
N ALA A 309 15.27 -46.93 0.11
CA ALA A 309 16.47 -47.60 0.59
C ALA A 309 17.43 -47.83 -0.58
N ASN A 310 18.70 -47.47 -0.40
CA ASN A 310 19.75 -47.70 -1.38
C ASN A 310 21.01 -48.23 -0.68
N LEU A 311 21.22 -49.55 -0.73
CA LEU A 311 22.33 -50.29 -0.10
C LEU A 311 22.89 -51.35 -1.05
N ASP A 312 23.66 -52.27 -0.47
CA ASP A 312 24.26 -53.47 -1.04
C ASP A 312 23.37 -54.26 -2.00
N GLN A 313 22.06 -54.35 -1.74
CA GLN A 313 21.12 -55.10 -2.58
C GLN A 313 20.37 -54.24 -3.62
N GLY A 314 20.83 -53.02 -3.88
CA GLY A 314 20.28 -52.12 -4.88
C GLY A 314 19.29 -51.10 -4.30
N ARG A 315 18.47 -50.48 -5.18
CA ARG A 315 17.49 -49.46 -4.79
C ARG A 315 16.11 -50.08 -4.62
N LYS A 316 15.48 -49.88 -3.45
CA LYS A 316 14.09 -50.22 -3.17
C LYS A 316 13.29 -48.96 -2.82
N VAL A 317 12.07 -48.87 -3.33
CA VAL A 317 11.17 -47.72 -3.12
C VAL A 317 9.84 -48.26 -2.60
N LEU A 318 9.30 -47.63 -1.56
CA LEU A 318 8.01 -47.97 -0.98
C LEU A 318 7.15 -46.72 -0.84
N ALA A 319 5.88 -46.83 -1.20
CA ALA A 319 4.90 -45.79 -0.87
C ALA A 319 4.64 -45.79 0.65
N VAL A 320 4.15 -44.66 1.16
CA VAL A 320 3.76 -44.56 2.57
C VAL A 320 2.66 -45.57 2.90
N GLY A 321 2.82 -46.28 4.02
CA GLY A 321 1.93 -47.35 4.46
C GLY A 321 2.37 -48.75 4.01
N GLN A 322 3.41 -48.86 3.19
CA GLN A 322 3.88 -50.13 2.67
C GLN A 322 5.12 -50.66 3.41
N CYS A 323 5.32 -51.96 3.29
CA CYS A 323 6.54 -52.64 3.67
C CYS A 323 6.82 -53.79 2.69
N ASP A 324 8.08 -54.15 2.53
CA ASP A 324 8.50 -55.25 1.67
C ASP A 324 9.86 -55.78 2.11
N LYS A 325 10.21 -56.99 1.66
CA LYS A 325 11.55 -57.53 1.86
C LYS A 325 12.59 -56.70 1.13
N TYR A 326 13.74 -56.55 1.78
CA TYR A 326 14.95 -55.96 1.25
C TYR A 326 16.04 -57.03 1.29
N GLY A 327 16.11 -57.79 0.19
CA GLY A 327 16.82 -59.06 0.08
C GLY A 327 16.31 -60.13 1.05
N ASP A 328 17.21 -61.00 1.48
CA ASP A 328 16.86 -62.22 2.20
C ASP A 328 16.81 -62.05 3.72
N ASP A 329 17.54 -61.07 4.25
CA ASP A 329 17.81 -60.91 5.68
C ASP A 329 17.15 -59.67 6.31
N ARG A 330 16.59 -58.76 5.50
CA ARG A 330 16.05 -57.47 5.98
C ARG A 330 14.65 -57.19 5.43
N MET A 331 13.92 -56.40 6.20
CA MET A 331 12.60 -55.90 5.89
C MET A 331 12.64 -54.37 5.85
N PHE A 332 12.11 -53.77 4.78
CA PHE A 332 12.03 -52.34 4.59
C PHE A 332 10.61 -51.87 4.83
N THR A 333 10.42 -50.89 5.72
CA THR A 333 9.12 -50.30 6.03
C THR A 333 9.10 -48.81 5.74
N CYS A 334 7.98 -48.30 5.22
CA CYS A 334 7.68 -46.88 5.10
C CYS A 334 6.38 -46.55 5.82
N LEU A 335 6.43 -46.42 7.16
CA LEU A 335 5.22 -46.38 7.99
C LEU A 335 5.12 -45.07 8.78
N LYS A 336 3.86 -44.66 9.05
CA LYS A 336 3.56 -43.53 9.92
C LYS A 336 3.76 -43.94 11.37
N HIS A 337 4.62 -43.21 12.06
CA HIS A 337 4.87 -43.36 13.48
C HIS A 337 3.75 -42.73 14.31
N GLU A 338 3.66 -43.06 15.60
CA GLU A 338 2.66 -42.52 16.54
C GLU A 338 2.72 -40.99 16.65
N SER A 339 3.91 -40.41 16.45
CA SER A 339 4.12 -38.96 16.38
C SER A 339 3.58 -38.30 15.10
N GLY A 340 3.04 -39.08 14.17
CA GLY A 340 2.57 -38.64 12.86
C GLY A 340 3.65 -38.53 11.79
N ALA A 341 4.93 -38.65 12.14
CA ALA A 341 6.04 -38.63 11.20
C ALA A 341 6.12 -39.94 10.39
N ILE A 342 6.46 -39.85 9.10
CA ILE A 342 6.76 -41.03 8.29
C ILE A 342 8.20 -41.46 8.54
N LEU A 343 8.41 -42.73 8.87
CA LEU A 343 9.73 -43.29 9.13
C LEU A 343 10.03 -44.44 8.17
N ALA A 344 11.13 -44.28 7.45
CA ALA A 344 11.78 -45.36 6.74
C ALA A 344 12.61 -46.18 7.74
N ARG A 345 12.48 -47.52 7.75
CA ARG A 345 13.31 -48.41 8.59
C ARG A 345 13.71 -49.66 7.83
N LEU A 346 14.94 -50.12 8.10
CA LEU A 346 15.43 -51.43 7.70
C LEU A 346 15.65 -52.23 8.97
N THR A 347 14.98 -53.38 9.07
CA THR A 347 15.07 -54.24 10.24
C THR A 347 15.41 -55.66 9.80
N THR A 348 16.29 -56.33 10.53
CA THR A 348 16.65 -57.73 10.26
C THR A 348 15.43 -58.63 10.47
N ILE A 349 15.30 -59.67 9.65
CA ILE A 349 14.25 -60.68 9.76
C ILE A 349 14.76 -61.79 10.69
N GLU A 350 14.03 -62.08 11.76
CA GLU A 350 14.24 -63.30 12.53
C GLU A 350 13.46 -64.46 11.89
N GLN A 351 14.15 -65.57 11.63
CA GLN A 351 13.64 -66.77 10.94
C GLN A 351 12.47 -67.49 11.63
N LYS A 352 11.96 -67.00 12.77
CA LYS A 352 11.11 -67.78 13.68
C LYS A 352 9.60 -67.82 13.41
N VAL A 353 9.07 -67.13 12.40
CA VAL A 353 7.69 -67.37 11.94
C VAL A 353 7.61 -67.22 10.43
N LEU A 354 8.07 -68.25 9.71
CA LEU A 354 7.78 -68.47 8.29
C LEU A 354 6.41 -69.16 8.15
N ASP A 355 5.36 -68.60 8.75
CA ASP A 355 4.00 -69.12 8.59
C ASP A 355 3.26 -68.25 7.57
N HIS A 356 3.50 -68.58 6.29
CA HIS A 356 2.82 -68.28 5.01
C HIS A 356 2.14 -66.92 4.74
N LYS A 357 1.95 -66.01 5.71
CA LYS A 357 1.20 -64.75 5.59
C LYS A 357 1.62 -63.62 6.54
N LYS A 358 2.64 -63.76 7.40
CA LYS A 358 3.09 -62.68 8.31
C LYS A 358 4.62 -62.65 8.48
N PHE A 359 5.24 -61.48 8.30
CA PHE A 359 6.62 -61.22 8.72
C PHE A 359 6.61 -60.34 9.97
N THR A 360 7.31 -60.75 11.01
CA THR A 360 7.47 -59.99 12.26
C THR A 360 8.95 -59.62 12.38
N THR A 361 9.24 -58.33 12.59
CA THR A 361 10.62 -57.90 12.86
C THR A 361 11.11 -58.37 14.24
N VAL A 362 12.43 -58.36 14.48
CA VAL A 362 13.03 -58.62 15.81
C VAL A 362 12.41 -57.75 16.91
N ASP A 363 11.98 -56.54 16.55
CA ASP A 363 11.34 -55.57 17.46
C ASP A 363 9.81 -55.72 17.54
N GLY A 364 9.23 -56.78 16.97
CA GLY A 364 7.79 -57.06 17.04
C GLY A 364 6.89 -56.21 16.15
N GLN A 365 7.44 -55.42 15.21
CA GLN A 365 6.63 -54.62 14.30
C GLN A 365 6.01 -55.49 13.22
N MET A 366 4.68 -55.62 13.27
CA MET A 366 3.90 -56.28 12.23
C MET A 366 3.67 -55.32 11.07
N CYS A 367 3.99 -55.79 9.86
CA CYS A 367 3.58 -55.14 8.63
C CYS A 367 2.04 -55.15 8.50
N PRO A 368 1.38 -53.99 8.36
CA PRO A 368 -0.03 -53.96 8.02
C PRO A 368 -0.21 -54.57 6.62
N MET A 369 -1.08 -55.57 6.51
CA MET A 369 -1.36 -56.22 5.22
C MET A 369 -1.93 -55.20 4.23
N LEU A 370 -1.43 -55.22 3.00
CA LEU A 370 -2.14 -54.64 1.86
C LEU A 370 -3.36 -55.53 1.61
N GLU A 371 -4.56 -55.06 1.94
CA GLU A 371 -5.79 -55.64 1.38
C GLU A 371 -5.68 -55.51 -0.14
N LYS A 372 -5.75 -56.66 -0.83
CA LYS A 372 -5.59 -56.77 -2.27
C LYS A 372 -6.91 -56.57 -2.99
#